data_AF-A0A9E2KZ75-F1
#
_entry.id   AF-A0A9E2KZ75-F1
#
_cell.length_a   1.000
_cell.length_b   1.000
_cell.length_c   1.000
_cell.angle_alpha   90.00
_cell.angle_beta   90.00
_cell.angle_gamma   90.00
#
_symmetry.space_group_name_H-M   'P 1'
#
loop_
_entity.id
_entity.type
_entity.pdbx_description
1 polymer ?
#
loop_
_entity_poly.entity_id
_entity_poly.type
_entity_poly.pdbx_seq_one_letter_code
_entity_poly.pdbx_strand_id
1 'polypeptide(L)'
;MKKFIFFISIFAFFISGCTSINTFIDENLPKKSPSVPVALQEQIATKINPENELYSVGYSAIDKSGALIAQAKANKQAKDLLREQIKKEVKINFDTFMLNTDNYSKGIITPVVDDLSDYAIDLALKNATQKGAWENDTAVYSLFAVDRDKITEVSKQVFTGYLGDVSNKLNNIKNKVGNIDLGNMLPKTAPTSEDIVD
;
A
#
# COMPACT_ATOMS: atom_id res chain seq x y z
N MET A 1 -44.52 -47.90 37.37
CA MET A 1 -44.76 -46.76 38.28
C MET A 1 -43.43 -46.25 38.78
N LYS A 2 -43.23 -44.91 38.73
CA LYS A 2 -42.27 -44.10 39.52
C LYS A 2 -40.78 -44.50 39.47
N LYS A 3 -39.79 -43.62 39.36
CA LYS A 3 -39.62 -42.17 39.25
C LYS A 3 -38.08 -42.00 39.25
N PHE A 4 -37.54 -41.01 38.55
CA PHE A 4 -36.26 -40.32 38.83
C PHE A 4 -35.01 -41.21 38.98
N ILE A 5 -34.00 -41.09 38.11
CA ILE A 5 -32.99 -40.03 38.22
C ILE A 5 -32.42 -39.73 36.82
N PHE A 6 -32.78 -38.54 36.35
CA PHE A 6 -32.04 -37.75 35.38
C PHE A 6 -31.12 -36.82 36.19
N PHE A 7 -30.03 -36.34 35.59
CA PHE A 7 -28.91 -35.55 36.17
C PHE A 7 -27.75 -36.36 36.73
N ILE A 8 -26.77 -36.66 35.87
CA ILE A 8 -25.31 -36.51 36.03
C ILE A 8 -24.70 -37.10 34.75
N SER A 9 -24.60 -36.30 33.68
CA SER A 9 -23.85 -36.66 32.47
C SER A 9 -23.56 -35.47 31.53
N ILE A 10 -23.95 -34.24 31.89
CA ILE A 10 -23.64 -33.03 31.09
C ILE A 10 -22.95 -32.03 32.01
N PHE A 11 -21.75 -32.39 32.49
CA PHE A 11 -20.83 -31.41 33.10
C PHE A 11 -19.35 -31.78 32.95
N ALA A 12 -19.00 -32.59 31.95
CA ALA A 12 -17.61 -32.99 31.69
C ALA A 12 -17.11 -32.58 30.30
N PHE A 13 -17.72 -31.58 29.66
CA PHE A 13 -17.29 -31.06 28.35
C PHE A 13 -16.79 -29.61 28.36
N PHE A 14 -16.51 -29.04 29.54
CA PHE A 14 -15.98 -27.67 29.68
C PHE A 14 -14.66 -27.60 30.45
N ILE A 15 -13.75 -28.56 30.22
CA ILE A 15 -12.35 -28.43 30.67
C ILE A 15 -11.41 -28.88 29.55
N SER A 16 -11.43 -28.12 28.46
CA SER A 16 -10.32 -28.02 27.51
C SER A 16 -10.28 -26.57 27.02
N GLY A 17 -10.28 -25.65 27.99
CA GLY A 17 -10.07 -24.23 27.75
C GLY A 17 -8.58 -23.95 27.55
N CYS A 18 -8.30 -23.24 26.46
CA CYS A 18 -7.10 -22.42 26.24
C CYS A 18 -5.79 -23.13 25.90
N THR A 19 -5.70 -23.79 24.74
CA THR A 19 -4.41 -23.96 24.03
C THR A 19 -4.44 -23.50 22.57
N SER A 20 -5.29 -22.53 22.23
CA SER A 20 -5.35 -21.96 20.87
C SER A 20 -5.56 -20.44 20.87
N ILE A 21 -4.58 -19.71 21.41
CA ILE A 21 -4.37 -18.29 21.08
C ILE A 21 -3.02 -18.06 20.41
N ASN A 22 -2.11 -19.04 20.43
CA ASN A 22 -0.80 -18.93 19.78
C ASN A 22 -0.82 -19.11 18.26
N THR A 23 -1.97 -19.38 17.63
CA THR A 23 -2.07 -19.59 16.18
C THR A 23 -2.68 -18.42 15.39
N PHE A 24 -3.16 -17.35 16.05
CA PHE A 24 -3.67 -16.17 15.34
C PHE A 24 -2.63 -15.07 15.08
N ILE A 25 -1.40 -15.26 15.54
CA ILE A 25 -0.33 -14.26 15.38
C ILE A 25 0.64 -14.61 14.22
N ASP A 26 0.63 -15.82 13.66
CA ASP A 26 1.81 -16.33 12.93
C ASP A 26 1.63 -16.66 11.45
N GLU A 27 1.00 -15.78 10.66
CA GLU A 27 1.11 -15.83 9.18
C GLU A 27 1.38 -14.48 8.49
N ASN A 28 1.06 -13.33 9.11
CA ASN A 28 1.26 -12.00 8.52
C ASN A 28 2.43 -11.19 9.11
N LEU A 29 3.13 -11.72 10.13
CA LEU A 29 4.32 -11.08 10.66
C LEU A 29 5.56 -11.45 9.82
N PRO A 30 6.36 -10.47 9.38
CA PRO A 30 7.57 -10.76 8.61
C PRO A 30 8.53 -11.65 9.43
N LYS A 31 8.78 -12.86 8.91
CA LYS A 31 9.76 -13.81 9.46
C LYS A 31 11.16 -13.17 9.45
N LYS A 32 11.82 -13.23 10.62
CA LYS A 32 13.10 -12.61 11.05
C LYS A 32 13.03 -11.12 11.43
N SER A 33 12.48 -10.85 12.61
CA SER A 33 12.89 -9.70 13.43
C SER A 33 13.47 -10.23 14.77
N PRO A 34 14.55 -9.67 15.34
CA PRO A 34 14.99 -10.01 16.70
C PRO A 34 13.78 -9.96 17.64
N SER A 35 13.63 -10.95 18.52
CA SER A 35 12.39 -11.14 19.27
C SER A 35 12.04 -9.86 20.03
N VAL A 36 10.96 -9.19 19.61
CA VAL A 36 10.39 -8.07 20.34
C VAL A 36 10.07 -8.58 21.75
N PRO A 37 10.63 -7.98 22.82
CA PRO A 37 10.37 -8.41 24.19
C PRO A 37 8.86 -8.54 24.46
N VAL A 38 8.44 -9.55 25.23
CA VAL A 38 7.02 -9.83 25.52
C VAL A 38 6.31 -8.58 26.08
N ALA A 39 6.95 -7.84 26.97
CA ALA A 39 6.42 -6.60 27.53
C ALA A 39 6.15 -5.50 26.48
N LEU A 40 6.84 -5.53 25.34
CA LEU A 40 6.57 -4.63 24.21
C LEU A 40 5.43 -5.16 23.34
N GLN A 41 5.28 -6.47 23.20
CA GLN A 41 4.19 -7.07 22.42
C GLN A 41 2.82 -6.67 22.99
N GLU A 42 2.67 -6.72 24.31
CA GLU A 42 1.44 -6.28 24.99
C GLU A 42 1.15 -4.80 24.73
N GLN A 43 2.17 -3.94 24.83
CA GLN A 43 2.01 -2.51 24.56
C GLN A 43 1.66 -2.23 23.10
N ILE A 44 2.24 -2.97 22.15
CA ILE A 44 1.90 -2.86 20.72
C ILE A 44 0.43 -3.23 20.51
N ALA A 45 -0.05 -4.33 21.10
CA ALA A 45 -1.43 -4.79 20.98
C ALA A 45 -2.45 -3.75 21.48
N THR A 46 -2.09 -2.92 22.46
CA THR A 46 -2.97 -1.82 22.94
C THR A 46 -2.97 -0.59 22.03
N LYS A 47 -1.98 -0.44 21.15
CA LYS A 47 -1.77 0.77 20.33
C LYS A 47 -2.17 0.60 18.87
N ILE A 48 -2.29 -0.64 18.41
CA ILE A 48 -2.53 -1.00 17.01
C ILE A 48 -3.85 -1.74 16.89
N ASN A 49 -4.63 -1.37 15.88
CA ASN A 49 -5.71 -2.20 15.40
C ASN A 49 -5.25 -2.95 14.13
N PRO A 50 -4.87 -4.24 14.20
CA PRO A 50 -4.29 -4.96 13.06
C PRO A 50 -5.28 -5.19 11.90
N GLU A 51 -6.59 -5.11 12.17
CA GLU A 51 -7.64 -5.20 11.14
C GLU A 51 -7.64 -3.96 10.24
N ASN A 52 -7.33 -2.78 10.81
CA ASN A 52 -7.43 -1.51 10.12
C ASN A 52 -6.06 -0.91 9.78
N GLU A 53 -4.98 -1.41 10.37
CA GLU A 53 -3.65 -0.83 10.27
C GLU A 53 -2.60 -1.85 9.85
N LEU A 54 -1.70 -1.43 8.96
CA LEU A 54 -0.40 -2.07 8.82
C LEU A 54 0.56 -1.46 9.80
N TYR A 55 1.42 -2.28 10.40
CA TYR A 55 2.42 -1.80 11.34
C TYR A 55 3.72 -2.57 11.24
N SER A 56 4.79 -1.95 11.72
CA SER A 56 6.11 -2.56 11.83
C SER A 56 6.82 -2.06 13.08
N VAL A 57 7.74 -2.89 13.57
CA VAL A 57 8.61 -2.55 14.69
C VAL A 57 10.06 -2.60 14.21
N GLY A 58 10.74 -1.46 14.30
CA GLY A 58 12.17 -1.35 14.13
C GLY A 58 12.91 -1.48 15.46
N TYR A 59 14.18 -1.85 15.36
CA TYR A 59 15.10 -2.13 16.46
C TYR A 59 16.49 -1.58 16.14
N SER A 60 17.16 -1.04 17.15
CA SER A 60 18.59 -0.77 17.06
C SER A 60 19.25 -0.89 18.41
N ALA A 61 20.41 -1.54 18.48
CA ALA A 61 21.22 -1.55 19.69
C ALA A 61 21.79 -0.15 19.95
N ILE A 62 21.89 0.23 21.23
CA ILE A 62 22.59 1.43 21.67
C ILE A 62 24.09 1.15 21.61
N ASP A 63 24.73 1.70 20.58
CA ASP A 63 26.17 1.62 20.39
C ASP A 63 26.88 2.89 20.89
N LYS A 64 28.17 3.05 20.57
CA LYS A 64 28.98 4.23 20.96
C LYS A 64 28.38 5.58 20.53
N SER A 65 27.50 5.58 19.54
CA SER A 65 26.83 6.77 19.01
C SER A 65 25.62 7.21 19.86
N GLY A 66 25.25 6.43 20.88
CA GLY A 66 24.21 6.75 21.85
C GLY A 66 22.77 6.51 21.37
N ALA A 67 21.83 6.70 22.30
CA ALA A 67 20.41 6.38 22.12
C ALA A 67 19.72 7.18 21.01
N LEU A 68 20.11 8.44 20.81
CA LEU A 68 19.53 9.28 19.75
C LEU A 68 19.77 8.68 18.35
N ILE A 69 20.99 8.22 18.09
CA ILE A 69 21.35 7.60 16.82
C ILE A 69 20.69 6.21 16.69
N ALA A 70 20.62 5.45 17.79
CA ALA A 70 19.89 4.18 17.82
C ALA A 70 18.39 4.37 17.51
N GLN A 71 17.75 5.40 18.06
CA GLN A 71 16.35 5.76 17.76
C GLN A 71 16.16 6.12 16.28
N ALA A 72 17.07 6.91 15.70
CA ALA A 72 17.00 7.24 14.27
C ALA A 72 17.13 5.98 13.38
N LYS A 73 18.04 5.07 13.74
CA LYS A 73 18.21 3.78 13.06
C LYS A 73 16.96 2.89 13.20
N ALA A 74 16.39 2.80 14.41
CA ALA A 74 15.18 2.03 14.67
C ALA A 74 13.96 2.61 13.92
N ASN A 75 13.81 3.93 13.88
CA ASN A 75 12.79 4.62 13.08
C ASN A 75 12.93 4.30 11.59
N LYS A 76 14.16 4.36 11.06
CA LYS A 76 14.43 4.03 9.65
C LYS A 76 14.08 2.57 9.37
N GLN A 77 14.53 1.64 10.21
CA GLN A 77 14.24 0.23 10.03
C GLN A 77 12.74 -0.06 10.09
N ALA A 78 12.00 0.56 11.02
CA ALA A 78 10.55 0.43 11.10
C ALA A 78 9.90 0.88 9.79
N LYS A 79 10.24 2.07 9.29
CA LYS A 79 9.68 2.60 8.03
C LYS A 79 10.04 1.74 6.82
N ASP A 80 11.26 1.24 6.74
CA ASP A 80 11.69 0.34 5.65
C ASP A 80 10.89 -0.97 5.68
N LEU A 81 10.67 -1.56 6.86
CA LEU A 81 9.83 -2.75 7.02
C LEU A 81 8.35 -2.47 6.71
N LEU A 82 7.85 -1.29 7.08
CA LEU A 82 6.47 -0.89 6.79
C LEU A 82 6.28 -0.69 5.29
N ARG A 83 7.27 -0.11 4.60
CA ARG A 83 7.27 0.07 3.15
C ARG A 83 7.03 -1.24 2.41
N GLU A 84 7.69 -2.32 2.82
CA GLU A 84 7.51 -3.64 2.20
C GLU A 84 6.10 -4.22 2.42
N GLN A 85 5.45 -3.91 3.55
CA GLN A 85 4.05 -4.29 3.76
C GLN A 85 3.10 -3.45 2.91
N ILE A 86 3.30 -2.12 2.87
CA ILE A 86 2.53 -1.20 2.01
C ILE A 86 2.63 -1.63 0.55
N LYS A 87 3.82 -2.02 0.07
CA LYS A 87 4.04 -2.51 -1.30
C LYS A 87 3.10 -3.65 -1.66
N LYS A 88 2.84 -4.59 -0.74
CA LYS A 88 1.90 -5.71 -0.97
C LYS A 88 0.47 -5.22 -1.13
N GLU A 89 0.02 -4.32 -0.26
CA GLU A 89 -1.33 -3.75 -0.32
C GLU A 89 -1.54 -2.89 -1.57
N VAL A 90 -0.56 -2.05 -1.93
CA VAL A 90 -0.60 -1.26 -3.16
C VAL A 90 -0.69 -2.17 -4.38
N LYS A 91 0.10 -3.24 -4.42
CA LYS A 91 0.02 -4.23 -5.50
C LYS A 91 -1.37 -4.85 -5.61
N ILE A 92 -1.96 -5.28 -4.49
CA ILE A 92 -3.32 -5.84 -4.47
C ILE A 92 -4.35 -4.83 -4.98
N ASN A 93 -4.26 -3.57 -4.53
CA ASN A 93 -5.13 -2.50 -4.99
C ASN A 93 -5.01 -2.28 -6.50
N PHE A 94 -3.78 -2.17 -7.01
CA PHE A 94 -3.52 -1.92 -8.43
C PHE A 94 -3.95 -3.09 -9.31
N ASP A 95 -3.65 -4.32 -8.91
CA ASP A 95 -4.14 -5.53 -9.59
C ASP A 95 -5.67 -5.51 -9.67
N THR A 96 -6.34 -5.13 -8.57
CA THR A 96 -7.81 -5.00 -8.50
C THR A 96 -8.33 -3.92 -9.46
N PHE A 97 -7.67 -2.77 -9.54
CA PHE A 97 -8.06 -1.72 -10.49
C PHE A 97 -7.85 -2.15 -11.94
N MET A 98 -6.75 -2.86 -12.22
CA MET A 98 -6.46 -3.43 -13.53
C MET A 98 -7.50 -4.49 -13.93
N LEU A 99 -8.02 -5.29 -13.00
CA LEU A 99 -9.12 -6.22 -13.30
C LEU A 99 -10.39 -5.52 -13.81
N ASN A 100 -10.64 -4.28 -13.37
CA ASN A 100 -11.78 -3.46 -13.78
C ASN A 100 -11.51 -2.60 -15.03
N THR A 101 -10.35 -2.77 -15.67
CA THR A 101 -9.94 -2.01 -16.86
C THR A 101 -10.08 -2.87 -18.12
N ASP A 102 -10.62 -2.31 -19.21
CA ASP A 102 -10.73 -2.97 -20.50
C ASP A 102 -9.34 -3.21 -21.16
N ASN A 103 -9.26 -4.10 -22.14
CA ASN A 103 -7.98 -4.48 -22.76
C ASN A 103 -7.25 -3.34 -23.46
N TYR A 104 -7.97 -2.39 -24.06
CA TYR A 104 -7.34 -1.24 -24.72
C TYR A 104 -6.72 -0.32 -23.68
N SER A 105 -7.49 0.03 -22.64
CA SER A 105 -7.01 0.88 -21.55
C SER A 105 -5.86 0.24 -20.76
N LYS A 106 -5.86 -1.09 -20.58
CA LYS A 106 -4.71 -1.82 -20.02
C LYS A 106 -3.42 -1.60 -20.82
N GLY A 107 -3.50 -1.52 -22.14
CA GLY A 107 -2.35 -1.24 -23.01
C GLY A 107 -1.73 0.14 -22.77
N ILE A 108 -2.50 1.09 -22.23
CA ILE A 108 -2.03 2.42 -21.86
C ILE A 108 -1.39 2.42 -20.47
N ILE A 109 -1.98 1.68 -19.51
CA ILE A 109 -1.58 1.73 -18.10
C ILE A 109 -0.38 0.82 -17.79
N THR A 110 -0.36 -0.39 -18.36
CA THR A 110 0.65 -1.42 -18.04
C THR A 110 2.10 -0.91 -18.13
N PRO A 111 2.49 -0.11 -19.14
CA PRO A 111 3.86 0.39 -19.25
C PRO A 111 4.33 1.27 -18.08
N VAL A 112 3.43 1.84 -17.28
CA VAL A 112 3.75 2.79 -16.19
C VAL A 112 3.31 2.29 -14.82
N VAL A 113 2.77 1.07 -14.72
CA VAL A 113 2.14 0.56 -13.49
C VAL A 113 3.12 0.50 -12.31
N ASP A 114 4.38 0.19 -12.58
CA ASP A 114 5.43 0.11 -11.56
C ASP A 114 5.76 1.51 -11.01
N ASP A 115 5.93 2.51 -11.89
CA ASP A 115 6.18 3.90 -11.48
C ASP A 115 5.02 4.45 -10.64
N LEU A 116 3.78 4.17 -11.05
CA LEU A 116 2.59 4.57 -10.32
C LEU A 116 2.51 3.86 -8.95
N SER A 117 2.89 2.57 -8.90
CA SER A 117 2.91 1.80 -7.65
C SER A 117 3.95 2.35 -6.68
N ASP A 118 5.17 2.61 -7.15
CA ASP A 118 6.24 3.18 -6.32
C ASP A 118 5.87 4.56 -5.78
N TYR A 119 5.24 5.40 -6.61
CA TYR A 119 4.73 6.69 -6.16
C TYR A 119 3.63 6.55 -5.10
N ALA A 120 2.68 5.63 -5.28
CA ALA A 120 1.64 5.35 -4.30
C ALA A 120 2.21 4.83 -2.97
N ILE A 121 3.23 3.96 -3.01
CA ILE A 121 3.94 3.46 -1.83
C ILE A 121 4.60 4.61 -1.07
N ASP A 122 5.29 5.52 -1.77
CA ASP A 122 5.93 6.69 -1.15
C ASP A 122 4.91 7.61 -0.48
N LEU A 123 3.79 7.89 -1.15
CA LEU A 123 2.72 8.70 -0.59
C LEU A 123 2.06 8.03 0.62
N ALA A 124 1.79 6.73 0.55
CA ALA A 124 1.23 5.98 1.68
C ALA A 124 2.20 5.98 2.88
N LEU A 125 3.49 5.75 2.66
CA LEU A 125 4.50 5.76 3.72
C LEU A 125 4.64 7.13 4.39
N LYS A 126 4.42 8.24 3.67
CA LYS A 126 4.38 9.59 4.27
C LYS A 126 3.25 9.77 5.28
N ASN A 127 2.19 8.96 5.19
CA ASN A 127 1.09 8.96 6.15
C ASN A 127 1.35 8.04 7.36
N ALA A 128 2.50 7.37 7.42
CA ALA A 128 2.83 6.53 8.56
C ALA A 128 3.08 7.36 9.83
N THR A 129 2.47 6.95 10.93
CA THR A 129 2.56 7.60 12.23
C THR A 129 3.40 6.76 13.18
N GLN A 130 4.20 7.44 14.02
CA GLN A 130 4.91 6.77 15.09
C GLN A 130 3.96 6.60 16.28
N LYS A 131 3.63 5.35 16.62
CA LYS A 131 2.69 5.04 17.72
C LYS A 131 3.38 4.62 19.02
N GLY A 132 4.68 4.31 18.94
CA GLY A 132 5.48 3.96 20.10
C GLY A 132 6.99 4.11 19.86
N ALA A 133 7.70 4.44 20.92
CA ALA A 133 9.15 4.36 21.05
C ALA A 133 9.46 3.81 22.43
N TRP A 134 10.40 2.88 22.51
CA TRP A 134 10.83 2.30 23.78
C TRP A 134 12.33 2.17 23.79
N GLU A 135 12.91 2.43 24.94
CA GLU A 135 14.34 2.32 25.18
C GLU A 135 14.56 1.42 26.39
N ASN A 136 15.56 0.55 26.30
CA ASN A 136 16.15 -0.13 27.44
C ASN A 136 17.67 0.13 27.43
N ASP A 137 18.39 -0.37 28.44
CA ASP A 137 19.82 -0.12 28.63
C ASP A 137 20.71 -0.51 27.44
N THR A 138 20.21 -1.32 26.51
CA THR A 138 20.97 -1.89 25.40
C THR A 138 20.42 -1.57 24.02
N ALA A 139 19.18 -1.07 23.91
CA ALA A 139 18.49 -0.97 22.65
C ALA A 139 17.30 -0.01 22.64
N VAL A 140 16.94 0.42 21.44
CA VAL A 140 15.77 1.23 21.12
C VAL A 140 14.86 0.49 20.14
N TYR A 141 13.55 0.65 20.33
CA TYR A 141 12.49 0.09 19.50
C TYR A 141 11.57 1.22 18.99
N SER A 142 11.03 1.06 17.79
CA SER A 142 10.15 2.06 17.17
C SER A 142 8.99 1.40 16.47
N LEU A 143 7.77 1.76 16.85
CA LEU A 143 6.53 1.28 16.24
C LEU A 143 5.99 2.34 15.28
N PHE A 144 5.87 1.99 14.01
CA PHE A 144 5.18 2.78 13.00
C PHE A 144 3.96 2.04 12.48
N ALA A 145 2.91 2.80 12.17
CA ALA A 145 1.69 2.26 11.60
C ALA A 145 1.10 3.19 10.54
N VAL A 146 0.32 2.61 9.63
CA VAL A 146 -0.47 3.33 8.63
C VAL A 146 -1.84 2.66 8.48
N ASP A 147 -2.88 3.47 8.35
CA ASP A 147 -4.23 2.97 8.10
C ASP A 147 -4.32 2.33 6.71
N ARG A 148 -4.88 1.12 6.64
CA ARG A 148 -5.11 0.37 5.39
C ARG A 148 -6.00 1.16 4.43
N ASP A 149 -7.05 1.79 4.95
CA ASP A 149 -7.94 2.65 4.17
C ASP A 149 -7.17 3.79 3.49
N LYS A 150 -6.16 4.35 4.17
CA LYS A 150 -5.34 5.41 3.60
C LYS A 150 -4.47 4.92 2.46
N ILE A 151 -3.93 3.69 2.55
CA ILE A 151 -3.19 3.06 1.46
C ILE A 151 -4.11 2.91 0.24
N THR A 152 -5.34 2.43 0.44
CA THR A 152 -6.32 2.27 -0.64
C THR A 152 -6.72 3.61 -1.25
N GLU A 153 -6.96 4.65 -0.42
CA GLU A 153 -7.28 6.00 -0.88
C GLU A 153 -6.18 6.58 -1.78
N VAL A 154 -4.92 6.55 -1.32
CA VAL A 154 -3.77 7.03 -2.08
C VAL A 154 -3.58 6.23 -3.36
N SER A 155 -3.74 4.90 -3.30
CA SER A 155 -3.65 4.04 -4.49
C SER A 155 -4.67 4.46 -5.55
N LYS A 156 -5.93 4.72 -5.14
CA LYS A 156 -6.99 5.20 -6.04
C LYS A 156 -6.66 6.58 -6.62
N GLN A 157 -6.19 7.51 -5.79
CA GLN A 157 -5.85 8.86 -6.21
C GLN A 157 -4.75 8.85 -7.28
N VAL A 158 -3.68 8.07 -7.08
CA VAL A 158 -2.59 7.96 -8.06
C VAL A 158 -3.08 7.33 -9.37
N PHE A 159 -3.78 6.20 -9.27
CA PHE A 159 -4.25 5.47 -10.46
C PHE A 159 -5.23 6.30 -11.30
N THR A 160 -6.24 6.89 -10.65
CA THR A 160 -7.25 7.72 -11.34
C THR A 160 -6.69 9.07 -11.80
N GLY A 161 -5.73 9.65 -11.06
CA GLY A 161 -5.04 10.87 -11.46
C GLY A 161 -4.29 10.68 -12.79
N TYR A 162 -3.55 9.58 -12.93
CA TYR A 162 -2.89 9.23 -14.18
C TYR A 162 -3.87 9.10 -15.36
N LEU A 163 -5.00 8.40 -15.14
CA LEU A 163 -6.04 8.27 -16.18
C LEU A 163 -6.66 9.62 -16.56
N GLY A 164 -6.84 10.51 -15.59
CA GLY A 164 -7.26 11.89 -15.82
C GLY A 164 -6.30 12.62 -16.76
N ASP A 165 -4.99 12.52 -16.51
CA ASP A 165 -3.96 13.15 -17.35
C ASP A 165 -3.94 12.59 -18.78
N VAL A 166 -4.06 11.26 -18.93
CA VAL A 166 -4.15 10.62 -20.25
C VAL A 166 -5.41 11.11 -20.99
N SER A 167 -6.57 11.09 -20.33
CA SER A 167 -7.84 11.54 -20.91
C SER A 167 -7.76 12.98 -21.40
N ASN A 168 -7.16 13.87 -20.60
CA ASN A 168 -6.94 15.27 -20.97
C ASN A 168 -6.04 15.40 -22.21
N LYS A 169 -4.94 14.63 -22.28
CA LYS A 169 -4.03 14.63 -23.44
C LYS A 169 -4.75 14.16 -24.71
N LEU A 170 -5.54 13.09 -24.63
CA LEU A 170 -6.31 12.58 -25.77
C LEU A 170 -7.38 13.57 -26.23
N ASN A 171 -8.12 14.19 -25.30
CA ASN A 171 -9.09 15.23 -25.63
C ASN A 171 -8.44 16.44 -26.31
N ASN A 172 -7.26 16.86 -25.84
CA ASN A 172 -6.50 17.92 -26.49
C ASN A 172 -6.09 17.55 -27.92
N ILE A 173 -5.69 16.29 -28.17
CA ILE A 173 -5.38 15.81 -29.53
C ILE A 173 -6.64 15.80 -30.40
N LYS A 174 -7.75 15.24 -29.90
CA LYS A 174 -9.05 15.21 -30.60
C LYS A 174 -9.47 16.60 -31.06
N ASN A 175 -9.39 17.59 -30.16
CA ASN A 175 -9.77 18.97 -30.48
C ASN A 175 -8.84 19.60 -31.51
N LYS A 176 -7.52 19.39 -31.39
CA LYS A 176 -6.55 19.90 -32.37
C LYS A 176 -6.79 19.33 -33.76
N VAL A 177 -6.96 18.01 -33.87
CA VAL A 177 -7.20 17.33 -35.16
C VAL A 177 -8.55 17.75 -35.76
N GLY A 178 -9.60 17.82 -34.95
CA GLY A 178 -10.93 18.25 -35.41
C GLY A 178 -10.96 19.70 -35.94
N ASN A 179 -10.02 20.54 -35.51
CA ASN A 179 -9.89 21.93 -35.95
C ASN A 179 -8.94 22.10 -37.15
N ILE A 180 -8.37 21.02 -37.70
CA ILE A 180 -7.53 21.11 -38.91
C ILE A 180 -8.42 21.35 -40.12
N ASP A 181 -8.25 22.51 -40.76
CA ASP A 181 -8.79 22.77 -42.08
C ASP A 181 -7.85 22.19 -43.15
N LEU A 182 -8.22 21.04 -43.68
CA LEU A 182 -7.48 20.37 -44.76
C LEU A 182 -7.66 21.06 -46.12
N GLY A 183 -8.67 21.93 -46.28
CA GLY A 183 -8.97 22.61 -47.54
C GLY A 183 -7.93 23.65 -47.95
N ASN A 184 -7.22 24.23 -46.98
CA ASN A 184 -6.17 25.23 -47.21
C ASN A 184 -4.75 24.64 -47.31
N MET A 185 -4.59 23.32 -47.24
CA MET A 185 -3.29 22.63 -47.30
C MET A 185 -2.99 21.94 -48.64
N LEU A 186 -3.96 21.90 -49.57
CA LEU A 186 -3.67 21.47 -50.94
C LEU A 186 -2.90 22.58 -51.66
N PRO A 187 -1.77 22.29 -52.32
CA PRO A 187 -1.10 23.30 -53.14
C PRO A 187 -2.12 23.80 -54.17
N LYS A 188 -2.34 25.13 -54.22
CA LYS A 188 -3.02 25.76 -55.35
C LYS A 188 -2.36 25.22 -56.61
N THR A 189 -3.13 24.44 -57.36
CA THR A 189 -2.92 23.95 -58.72
C THR A 189 -1.57 24.31 -59.34
N ALA A 190 -0.83 23.27 -59.73
CA ALA A 190 0.36 23.38 -60.58
C ALA A 190 0.17 24.45 -61.68
N PRO A 191 1.22 25.24 -62.01
CA PRO A 191 1.11 26.27 -63.03
C PRO A 191 0.59 25.63 -64.32
N THR A 192 -0.59 26.07 -64.75
CA THR A 192 -1.10 25.74 -66.07
C THR A 192 -0.15 26.31 -67.10
N SER A 193 0.11 25.55 -68.15
CA SER A 193 1.06 25.81 -69.23
C SER A 193 0.74 27.03 -70.11
N GLU A 194 -0.03 28.00 -69.61
CA GLU A 194 -0.42 29.22 -70.31
C GLU A 194 0.44 30.44 -69.94
N ASP A 195 1.34 30.34 -68.96
CA ASP A 195 2.27 31.44 -68.59
C ASP A 195 3.64 31.37 -69.31
N ILE A 196 3.74 30.62 -70.41
CA ILE A 196 4.92 30.66 -71.31
C ILE A 196 4.46 31.04 -72.71
N VAL A 197 4.22 32.33 -72.91
CA VAL A 197 4.20 32.96 -74.23
C VAL A 197 5.05 34.24 -74.16
N ASP A 198 6.20 34.16 -74.84
CA ASP A 198 7.20 35.17 -75.25
C ASP A 198 7.57 36.35 -74.30
#